data_AF-A0A924XXF4-F1
#
_entry.id   AF-A0A924XXF4-F1
#
_cell.length_a   1.000
_cell.length_b   1.000
_cell.length_c   1.000
_cell.angle_alpha   90.00
_cell.angle_beta   90.00
_cell.angle_gamma   90.00
#
_symmetry.space_group_name_H-M   'P 1'
#
loop_
_entity.id
_entity.type
_entity.pdbx_description
1 polymer ?
#
loop_
_entity_poly.entity_id
_entity_poly.type
_entity_poly.pdbx_seq_one_letter_code
_entity_poly.pdbx_strand_id
1 'polypeptide(L)'
;MGLAKKLRDVVAANFIEIARVETPPVKQAEPMPTPETTSAALGTYAEAELDTFLKDIGAPATPETPEAFTEPDTPAPVLASLADAVSDDGDVDFVRIFQQYELPTTPFSAEQAMNMLQSLPRDLALRTKRVTVNTTLSAIGKAVGATPQDIVTDAARKKETLERYVESLGHEVDETSASMNAEIERLQAAITQHKDTLRSLTRKRSAASEVCRSRVDLFDQVIHFFDYDENVLNAPEATPEEEASVPTDEMPAFMREDAVRRMLGINEDFTNENGEFDAVKFAQMYGEDAAEPDRTTQDNSDDARRPRVKK
;
A
#
# COMPACT_ATOMS: atom_id res chain seq x y z
N MET A 1 1.16 22.17 31.97
CA MET A 1 0.36 22.14 30.73
C MET A 1 1.22 21.94 29.47
N GLY A 2 2.14 20.96 29.44
CA GLY A 2 3.21 20.95 28.42
C GLY A 2 3.30 19.73 27.50
N LEU A 3 2.68 18.60 27.85
CA LEU A 3 2.89 17.33 27.15
C LEU A 3 1.68 16.94 26.27
N ALA A 4 0.46 17.11 26.79
CA ALA A 4 -0.77 16.83 26.04
C ALA A 4 -0.96 17.75 24.81
N LYS A 5 -0.44 18.99 24.85
CA LYS A 5 -0.47 19.90 23.70
C LYS A 5 0.53 19.47 22.63
N LYS A 6 1.75 19.08 23.03
CA LYS A 6 2.78 18.59 22.11
C LYS A 6 2.38 17.29 21.41
N LEU A 7 1.72 16.36 22.11
CA LEU A 7 1.20 15.15 21.46
C LEU A 7 0.12 15.46 20.43
N ARG A 8 -0.79 16.39 20.74
CA ARG A 8 -1.86 16.79 19.83
C ARG A 8 -1.33 17.51 18.59
N ASP A 9 -0.29 18.34 18.75
CA ASP A 9 0.35 19.05 17.64
C ASP A 9 1.17 18.09 16.73
N VAL A 10 1.80 17.05 17.29
CA VAL A 10 2.55 16.03 16.52
C VAL A 10 1.60 15.10 15.74
N VAL A 11 0.49 14.68 16.34
CA VAL A 11 -0.52 13.86 15.65
C VAL A 11 -1.19 14.66 14.53
N ALA A 12 -1.47 15.95 14.75
CA ALA A 12 -2.02 16.82 13.72
C ALA A 12 -1.04 17.07 12.56
N ALA A 13 0.26 17.14 12.82
CA ALA A 13 1.27 17.30 11.77
C ALA A 13 1.41 16.05 10.89
N ASN A 14 1.40 14.85 11.46
CA ASN A 14 1.51 13.61 10.69
C ASN A 14 0.28 13.30 9.84
N PHE A 15 -0.93 13.69 10.28
CA PHE A 15 -2.15 13.48 9.48
C PHE A 15 -2.21 14.37 8.22
N ILE A 16 -1.52 15.52 8.22
CA ILE A 16 -1.48 16.41 7.05
C ILE A 16 -0.49 15.90 5.99
N GLU A 17 0.52 15.13 6.38
CA GLU A 17 1.54 14.63 5.45
C GLU A 17 1.04 13.40 4.66
N ILE A 18 0.18 12.57 5.26
CA ILE A 18 -0.42 11.40 4.59
C ILE A 18 -1.49 11.82 3.56
N ALA A 19 -2.18 12.95 3.78
CA ALA A 19 -3.19 13.46 2.85
C ALA A 19 -2.60 14.16 1.61
N ARG A 20 -1.27 14.27 1.50
CA ARG A 20 -0.57 15.00 0.44
C ARG A 20 0.26 14.11 -0.49
N VAL A 21 0.02 12.80 -0.48
CA VAL A 21 0.40 11.92 -1.59
C VAL A 21 -0.48 12.32 -2.78
N GLU A 22 -0.06 13.38 -3.47
CA GLU A 22 -0.54 13.78 -4.78
C GLU A 22 -0.39 12.55 -5.67
N THR A 23 -1.51 11.88 -5.94
CA THR A 23 -1.59 10.94 -7.05
C THR A 23 -1.18 11.73 -8.28
N PRO A 24 -0.07 11.36 -8.96
CA PRO A 24 0.33 12.06 -10.16
C PRO A 24 -0.85 12.02 -11.13
N PRO A 25 -1.16 13.12 -11.83
CA PRO A 25 -2.25 13.14 -12.78
C PRO A 25 -2.02 12.00 -13.76
N VAL A 26 -2.95 11.03 -13.76
CA VAL A 26 -3.01 9.97 -14.75
C VAL A 26 -3.13 10.69 -16.09
N LYS A 27 -2.00 10.88 -16.77
CA LYS A 27 -1.99 11.27 -18.18
C LYS A 27 -2.85 10.23 -18.87
N GLN A 28 -4.04 10.66 -19.31
CA GLN A 28 -4.85 9.88 -20.23
C GLN A 28 -3.93 9.45 -21.36
N ALA A 29 -3.62 8.15 -21.39
CA ALA A 29 -2.87 7.58 -22.47
C ALA A 29 -3.70 7.84 -23.73
N GLU A 30 -3.14 8.63 -24.65
CA GLU A 30 -3.70 8.78 -25.98
C GLU A 30 -3.94 7.38 -26.56
N PRO A 31 -5.09 7.14 -27.19
CA PRO A 31 -5.37 5.84 -27.79
C PRO A 31 -4.26 5.54 -28.79
N MET A 32 -3.46 4.51 -28.52
CA MET A 32 -2.45 4.05 -29.47
C MET A 32 -3.12 3.85 -30.83
N PRO A 33 -2.50 4.29 -31.94
CA PRO A 33 -3.00 3.98 -33.26
C PRO A 33 -3.09 2.46 -33.39
N THR A 34 -4.29 1.97 -33.66
CA THR A 34 -4.53 0.59 -34.06
C THR A 34 -3.62 0.26 -35.24
N PRO A 35 -2.74 -0.74 -35.14
CA PRO A 35 -1.97 -1.17 -36.30
C PRO A 35 -2.96 -1.70 -37.33
N GLU A 36 -3.05 -1.02 -38.48
CA GLU A 36 -3.74 -1.55 -39.65
C GLU A 36 -2.99 -2.79 -40.11
N THR A 37 -3.55 -3.95 -39.79
CA THR A 37 -3.07 -5.26 -40.23
C THR A 37 -3.29 -5.37 -41.75
N THR A 38 -2.32 -4.91 -42.55
CA THR A 38 -2.22 -5.31 -43.95
C THR A 38 -1.70 -6.74 -44.04
N SER A 39 -2.60 -7.70 -43.76
CA SER A 39 -2.43 -9.13 -44.03
C SER A 39 -2.85 -9.40 -45.47
N ALA A 40 -1.95 -9.15 -46.42
CA ALA A 40 -2.16 -9.51 -47.81
C ALA A 40 -0.82 -9.79 -48.50
N ALA A 41 -0.15 -10.87 -48.08
CA ALA A 41 0.78 -11.68 -48.90
C ALA A 41 1.74 -12.47 -47.99
N LEU A 42 1.24 -13.52 -47.35
CA LEU A 42 2.10 -14.60 -46.86
C LEU A 42 1.44 -15.91 -47.31
N GLY A 43 2.20 -16.62 -48.14
CA GLY A 43 1.75 -17.83 -48.82
C GLY A 43 1.17 -18.87 -47.86
N THR A 44 0.24 -19.63 -48.40
CA THR A 44 -0.35 -20.83 -47.80
C THR A 44 0.74 -21.86 -47.53
N TYR A 45 1.47 -21.72 -46.43
CA TYR A 45 2.17 -22.83 -45.81
C TYR A 45 1.10 -23.75 -45.21
N ALA A 46 1.14 -25.02 -45.60
CA ALA A 46 0.14 -26.01 -45.23
C ALA A 46 0.04 -26.12 -43.69
N GLU A 47 -1.15 -25.86 -43.16
CA GLU A 47 -1.48 -25.89 -41.72
C GLU A 47 -1.12 -27.23 -41.04
N ALA A 48 -0.90 -28.29 -41.82
CA ALA A 48 -0.56 -29.63 -41.31
C ALA A 48 0.88 -29.76 -40.77
N GLU A 49 1.84 -28.93 -41.20
CA GLU A 49 3.23 -29.03 -40.70
C GLU A 49 3.50 -28.18 -39.45
N LEU A 50 2.78 -27.06 -39.29
CA LEU A 50 2.91 -26.21 -38.10
C LEU A 50 2.39 -26.91 -36.83
N ASP A 51 1.33 -27.71 -36.96
CA ASP A 51 0.72 -28.43 -35.83
C ASP A 51 1.62 -29.58 -35.32
N THR A 52 2.47 -30.13 -36.20
CA THR A 52 3.44 -31.17 -35.83
C THR A 52 4.68 -30.54 -35.18
N PHE A 53 5.15 -29.40 -35.68
CA PHE A 53 6.29 -28.69 -35.10
C PHE A 53 5.97 -28.16 -33.70
N LEU A 54 4.79 -27.56 -33.47
CA LEU A 54 4.34 -27.08 -32.15
C LEU A 54 4.20 -28.21 -31.10
N LYS A 55 3.95 -29.45 -31.54
CA LYS A 55 3.85 -30.63 -30.67
C LYS A 55 5.21 -31.16 -30.21
N ASP A 56 6.26 -30.99 -31.02
CA ASP A 56 7.57 -31.59 -30.81
C ASP A 56 8.56 -30.68 -30.04
N ILE A 57 8.36 -29.35 -30.04
CA ILE A 57 9.18 -28.42 -29.23
C ILE A 57 8.84 -28.48 -27.73
N GLY A 58 7.93 -29.37 -27.32
CA GLY A 58 7.48 -29.47 -25.93
C GLY A 58 6.96 -28.11 -25.45
N ALA A 59 5.80 -27.70 -25.98
CA ALA A 59 5.09 -26.52 -25.50
C ALA A 59 5.17 -26.49 -23.97
N PRO A 60 5.91 -25.54 -23.36
CA PRO A 60 5.99 -25.47 -21.91
C PRO A 60 4.55 -25.35 -21.45
N ALA A 61 4.09 -26.31 -20.65
CA ALA A 61 2.72 -26.43 -20.17
C ALA A 61 2.15 -25.03 -19.99
N THR A 62 1.17 -24.67 -20.83
CA THR A 62 0.55 -23.35 -20.84
C THR A 62 0.28 -23.05 -19.37
N PRO A 63 0.95 -22.06 -18.75
CA PRO A 63 0.73 -21.79 -17.35
C PRO A 63 -0.76 -21.50 -17.26
N GLU A 64 -1.47 -22.37 -16.54
CA GLU A 64 -2.91 -22.34 -16.39
C GLU A 64 -3.30 -20.88 -16.23
N THR A 65 -4.14 -20.38 -17.14
CA THR A 65 -4.64 -19.01 -17.14
C THR A 65 -4.91 -18.64 -15.69
N PRO A 66 -4.15 -17.70 -15.10
CA PRO A 66 -4.26 -17.45 -13.66
C PRO A 66 -5.73 -17.21 -13.40
N GLU A 67 -6.32 -18.11 -12.61
CA GLU A 67 -7.74 -18.09 -12.29
C GLU A 67 -8.09 -16.64 -12.00
N ALA A 68 -9.05 -16.12 -12.76
CA ALA A 68 -9.49 -14.74 -12.63
C ALA A 68 -9.61 -14.46 -11.14
N PHE A 69 -8.91 -13.42 -10.66
CA PHE A 69 -8.79 -13.04 -9.26
C PHE A 69 -10.20 -12.86 -8.70
N THR A 70 -10.82 -13.96 -8.29
CA THR A 70 -12.05 -13.99 -7.51
C THR A 70 -11.60 -13.38 -6.21
N GLU A 71 -12.03 -12.14 -5.97
CA GLU A 71 -11.92 -11.50 -4.68
C GLU A 71 -12.28 -12.59 -3.66
N PRO A 72 -11.36 -12.99 -2.77
CA PRO A 72 -11.67 -13.99 -1.79
C PRO A 72 -12.92 -13.49 -1.09
N ASP A 73 -13.98 -14.29 -1.17
CA ASP A 73 -15.30 -14.05 -0.60
C ASP A 73 -15.11 -14.07 0.92
N THR A 74 -14.47 -13.01 1.41
CA THR A 74 -13.98 -12.91 2.78
C THR A 74 -15.23 -12.58 3.56
N PRO A 75 -15.75 -13.52 4.38
CA PRO A 75 -16.97 -13.29 5.13
C PRO A 75 -16.77 -12.00 5.92
N ALA A 76 -17.58 -10.99 5.63
CA ALA A 76 -17.52 -9.71 6.32
C ALA A 76 -17.55 -10.01 7.82
N PRO A 77 -16.52 -9.62 8.58
CA PRO A 77 -16.45 -9.97 9.99
C PRO A 77 -17.65 -9.34 10.70
N VAL A 78 -18.32 -10.13 11.54
CA VAL A 78 -19.60 -9.83 12.21
C VAL A 78 -19.43 -8.78 13.34
N LEU A 79 -18.46 -7.87 13.20
CA LEU A 79 -18.08 -6.82 14.16
C LEU A 79 -19.13 -5.68 14.27
N ALA A 80 -20.28 -5.83 13.61
CA ALA A 80 -21.30 -4.80 13.52
C ALA A 80 -22.05 -4.52 14.84
N SER A 81 -21.77 -5.23 15.94
CA SER A 81 -22.63 -5.20 17.13
C SER A 81 -22.21 -4.17 18.20
N LEU A 82 -20.92 -3.86 18.33
CA LEU A 82 -20.40 -2.97 19.38
C LEU A 82 -20.09 -1.56 18.87
N ALA A 83 -19.77 -1.43 17.58
CA ALA A 83 -19.51 -0.14 16.91
C ALA A 83 -20.77 0.72 16.71
N ASP A 84 -21.97 0.12 16.70
CA ASP A 84 -23.23 0.84 16.42
C ASP A 84 -23.66 1.80 17.56
N ALA A 85 -22.95 1.79 18.68
CA ALA A 85 -23.15 2.76 19.76
C ALA A 85 -22.35 4.06 19.58
N VAL A 86 -21.40 4.10 18.64
CA VAL A 86 -20.59 5.29 18.34
C VAL A 86 -20.95 5.77 16.95
N SER A 87 -21.45 7.00 16.86
CA SER A 87 -21.72 7.64 15.57
C SER A 87 -20.42 7.95 14.83
N ASP A 88 -20.51 8.14 13.50
CA ASP A 88 -19.36 8.55 12.67
C ASP A 88 -18.74 9.88 13.13
N ASP A 89 -19.53 10.74 13.80
CA ASP A 89 -19.09 12.01 14.39
C ASP A 89 -18.31 11.82 15.72
N GLY A 90 -18.24 10.60 16.24
CA GLY A 90 -17.60 10.26 17.51
C GLY A 90 -18.48 10.45 18.75
N ASP A 91 -19.75 10.83 18.57
CA ASP A 91 -20.72 10.88 19.68
C ASP A 91 -21.12 9.47 20.10
N VAL A 92 -21.14 9.24 21.41
CA VAL A 92 -21.45 7.94 22.03
C VAL A 92 -22.90 7.92 22.52
N ASP A 93 -23.69 6.98 22.03
CA ASP A 93 -25.06 6.74 22.49
C ASP A 93 -25.07 5.84 23.73
N PHE A 94 -24.97 6.46 24.89
CA PHE A 94 -25.02 5.76 26.18
C PHE A 94 -26.33 4.98 26.40
N VAL A 95 -27.43 5.40 25.78
CA VAL A 95 -28.72 4.71 25.92
C VAL A 95 -28.64 3.34 25.25
N ARG A 96 -28.07 3.28 24.04
CA ARG A 96 -27.81 2.01 23.35
C ARG A 96 -26.87 1.11 24.15
N ILE A 97 -25.78 1.66 24.69
CA ILE A 97 -24.84 0.88 25.51
C ILE A 97 -25.58 0.26 26.71
N PHE A 98 -26.36 1.05 27.46
CA PHE A 98 -27.06 0.51 28.62
C PHE A 98 -28.16 -0.51 28.28
N GLN A 99 -28.80 -0.36 27.12
CA GLN A 99 -29.77 -1.33 26.61
C GLN A 99 -29.10 -2.65 26.20
N GLN A 100 -27.93 -2.60 25.57
CA GLN A 100 -27.16 -3.78 25.16
C GLN A 100 -26.75 -4.66 26.35
N TYR A 101 -26.47 -4.06 27.51
CA TYR A 101 -26.13 -4.77 28.75
C TYR A 101 -27.35 -5.07 29.64
N GLU A 102 -28.56 -4.88 29.12
CA GLU A 102 -29.83 -5.18 29.81
C GLU A 102 -29.93 -4.56 31.21
N LEU A 103 -29.41 -3.34 31.39
CA LEU A 103 -29.49 -2.67 32.68
C LEU A 103 -30.95 -2.38 33.05
N PRO A 104 -31.37 -2.68 34.29
CA PRO A 104 -32.74 -2.47 34.70
C PRO A 104 -33.08 -0.98 34.70
N THR A 105 -34.21 -0.63 34.09
CA THR A 105 -34.68 0.75 34.08
C THR A 105 -35.16 1.15 35.46
N THR A 106 -34.55 2.20 36.02
CA THR A 106 -34.95 2.79 37.29
C THR A 106 -35.91 3.97 37.06
N PRO A 107 -36.92 4.17 37.91
CA PRO A 107 -37.91 5.24 37.71
C PRO A 107 -37.30 6.64 37.89
N PHE A 108 -36.19 6.75 38.64
CA PHE A 108 -35.36 7.94 38.69
C PHE A 108 -33.88 7.53 38.56
N SER A 109 -33.29 7.81 37.40
CA SER A 109 -31.98 7.27 37.02
C SER A 109 -30.81 8.17 37.45
N ALA A 110 -29.60 7.62 37.40
CA ALA A 110 -28.36 8.36 37.66
C ALA A 110 -28.17 9.57 36.71
N GLU A 111 -28.61 9.48 35.45
CA GLU A 111 -28.54 10.58 34.47
C GLU A 111 -29.48 11.71 34.86
N GLN A 112 -30.69 11.39 35.31
CA GLN A 112 -31.63 12.40 35.81
C GLN A 112 -31.07 13.10 37.05
N ALA A 113 -30.45 12.34 37.96
CA ALA A 113 -29.75 12.90 39.12
C ALA A 113 -28.57 13.80 38.71
N MET A 114 -27.81 13.39 37.69
CA MET A 114 -26.69 14.17 37.14
C MET A 114 -27.17 15.46 36.48
N ASN A 115 -28.25 15.42 35.69
CA ASN A 115 -28.87 16.60 35.09
C ASN A 115 -29.36 17.58 36.16
N MET A 116 -29.95 17.08 37.25
CA MET A 116 -30.34 17.91 38.40
C MET A 116 -29.12 18.51 39.11
N LEU A 117 -28.00 17.79 39.22
CA LEU A 117 -26.77 18.34 39.77
C LEU A 117 -26.16 19.43 38.87
N GLN A 118 -26.26 19.25 37.55
CA GLN A 118 -25.74 20.20 36.55
C GLN A 118 -26.58 21.47 36.43
N SER A 119 -27.88 21.41 36.76
CA SER A 119 -28.74 22.59 36.78
C SER A 119 -28.49 23.52 37.98
N LEU A 120 -27.78 23.05 39.01
CA LEU A 120 -27.36 23.89 40.14
C LEU A 120 -26.18 24.80 39.75
N PRO A 121 -26.09 26.03 40.31
CA PRO A 121 -24.99 26.94 40.04
C PRO A 121 -23.62 26.29 40.29
N ARG A 122 -22.68 26.49 39.35
CA ARG A 122 -21.33 25.88 39.43
C ARG A 122 -20.58 26.30 40.69
N ASP A 123 -20.72 27.57 41.10
CA ASP A 123 -20.04 28.18 42.25
C ASP A 123 -20.63 27.80 43.62
N LEU A 124 -21.75 27.08 43.64
CA LEU A 124 -22.37 26.66 44.90
C LEU A 124 -21.47 25.65 45.63
N ALA A 125 -21.27 25.85 46.94
CA ALA A 125 -20.49 24.91 47.75
C ALA A 125 -21.07 23.49 47.67
N LEU A 126 -20.19 22.47 47.59
CA LEU A 126 -20.59 21.06 47.42
C LEU A 126 -21.55 20.58 48.52
N ARG A 127 -21.35 21.03 49.76
CA ARG A 127 -22.24 20.73 50.88
C ARG A 127 -23.67 21.22 50.61
N THR A 128 -23.81 22.45 50.10
CA THR A 128 -25.12 23.01 49.75
C THR A 128 -25.74 22.24 48.60
N LYS A 129 -24.98 21.89 47.55
CA LYS A 129 -25.46 21.05 46.44
C LYS A 129 -26.02 19.71 46.94
N ARG A 130 -25.30 19.03 47.85
CA ARG A 130 -25.75 17.76 48.45
C ARG A 130 -27.05 17.92 49.24
N VAL A 131 -27.17 18.96 50.06
CA VAL A 131 -28.40 19.21 50.84
C VAL A 131 -29.57 19.54 49.91
N THR A 132 -29.37 20.38 48.91
CA THR A 132 -30.39 20.71 47.91
C THR A 132 -30.84 19.46 47.16
N VAL A 133 -29.92 18.66 46.63
CA VAL A 133 -30.28 17.41 45.93
C VAL A 133 -30.99 16.43 46.85
N ASN A 134 -30.51 16.21 48.08
CA ASN A 134 -31.16 15.28 49.01
C ASN A 134 -32.57 15.75 49.42
N THR A 135 -32.78 17.05 49.61
CA THR A 135 -34.11 17.59 49.94
C THR A 135 -35.05 17.48 48.75
N THR A 136 -34.60 17.79 47.54
CA THR A 136 -35.37 17.59 46.30
C THR A 136 -35.71 16.12 46.06
N LEU A 137 -34.74 15.21 46.21
CA LEU A 137 -34.95 13.76 46.12
C LEU A 137 -35.89 13.25 47.22
N SER A 138 -35.83 13.79 48.43
CA SER A 138 -36.75 13.38 49.50
C SER A 138 -38.19 13.83 49.23
N ALA A 139 -38.37 14.96 48.54
CA ALA A 139 -39.68 15.46 48.12
C ALA A 139 -40.25 14.66 46.94
N ILE A 140 -39.44 14.39 45.91
CA ILE A 140 -39.85 13.67 44.69
C ILE A 140 -39.90 12.15 44.94
N GLY A 141 -38.94 11.62 45.69
CA GLY A 141 -38.73 10.18 45.88
C GLY A 141 -39.90 9.47 46.58
N LYS A 142 -40.70 10.17 47.38
CA LYS A 142 -41.96 9.60 47.93
C LYS A 142 -43.01 9.34 46.85
N ALA A 143 -43.03 10.15 45.79
CA ALA A 143 -43.98 10.00 44.69
C ALA A 143 -43.48 9.00 43.64
N VAL A 144 -42.18 8.99 43.36
CA VAL A 144 -41.56 8.16 42.31
C VAL A 144 -41.06 6.81 42.85
N GLY A 145 -40.97 6.66 44.18
CA GLY A 145 -40.42 5.46 44.83
C GLY A 145 -38.90 5.36 44.77
N ALA A 146 -38.20 6.40 44.30
CA ALA A 146 -36.75 6.40 44.18
C ALA A 146 -36.08 6.88 45.48
N THR A 147 -35.15 6.07 46.00
CA THR A 147 -34.30 6.44 47.13
C THR A 147 -32.92 6.91 46.64
N PRO A 148 -32.19 7.71 47.44
CA PRO A 148 -30.79 8.04 47.12
C PRO A 148 -29.90 6.79 46.95
N GLN A 149 -30.21 5.70 47.65
CA GLN A 149 -29.49 4.44 47.54
C GLN A 149 -29.70 3.75 46.19
N ASP A 150 -30.90 3.86 45.61
CA ASP A 150 -31.20 3.32 44.28
C ASP A 150 -30.39 4.05 43.21
N ILE A 151 -30.29 5.38 43.31
CA ILE A 151 -29.52 6.22 42.37
C ILE A 151 -28.03 5.86 42.44
N VAL A 152 -27.48 5.67 43.64
CA VAL A 152 -26.09 5.26 43.81
C VAL A 152 -25.86 3.86 43.22
N THR A 153 -26.81 2.95 43.41
CA THR A 153 -26.73 1.59 42.87
C THR A 153 -26.82 1.58 41.34
N ASP A 154 -27.71 2.39 40.75
CA ASP A 154 -27.85 2.61 39.31
C ASP A 154 -26.57 3.18 38.71
N ALA A 155 -26.00 4.22 39.34
CA ALA A 155 -24.74 4.84 38.92
C ALA A 155 -23.56 3.85 38.98
N ALA A 156 -23.49 3.02 40.02
CA ALA A 156 -22.45 2.01 40.16
C ALA A 156 -22.54 0.95 39.05
N ARG A 157 -23.75 0.46 38.75
CA ARG A 157 -23.97 -0.51 37.65
C ARG A 157 -23.61 0.09 36.30
N LYS A 158 -24.04 1.31 36.02
CA LYS A 158 -23.70 2.01 34.77
C LYS A 158 -22.21 2.24 34.63
N LYS A 159 -21.52 2.62 35.70
CA LYS A 159 -20.05 2.74 35.71
C LYS A 159 -19.39 1.41 35.35
N GLU A 160 -19.79 0.32 36.00
CA GLU A 160 -19.26 -1.02 35.72
C GLU A 160 -19.54 -1.45 34.28
N THR A 161 -20.74 -1.20 33.77
CA THR A 161 -21.10 -1.46 32.37
C THR A 161 -20.22 -0.68 31.40
N LEU A 162 -19.96 0.61 31.65
CA LEU A 162 -19.08 1.41 30.80
C LEU A 162 -17.62 0.90 30.85
N GLU A 163 -17.14 0.49 32.01
CA GLU A 163 -15.80 -0.10 32.14
C GLU A 163 -15.68 -1.39 31.32
N ARG A 164 -16.67 -2.28 31.41
CA ARG A 164 -16.73 -3.51 30.58
C ARG A 164 -16.84 -3.21 29.09
N TYR A 165 -17.62 -2.19 28.71
CA TYR A 165 -17.76 -1.78 27.31
C TYR A 165 -16.42 -1.29 26.73
N VAL A 166 -15.68 -0.47 27.48
CA VAL A 166 -14.35 -0.01 27.06
C VAL A 166 -13.36 -1.17 26.94
N GLU A 167 -13.40 -2.12 27.88
CA GLU A 167 -12.55 -3.32 27.82
C GLU A 167 -12.90 -4.20 26.60
N SER A 168 -14.19 -4.46 26.34
CA SER A 168 -14.60 -5.23 25.16
C SER A 168 -14.25 -4.55 23.86
N LEU A 169 -14.41 -3.22 23.78
CA LEU A 169 -14.04 -2.44 22.60
C LEU A 169 -12.53 -2.51 22.34
N GLY A 170 -11.71 -2.46 23.40
CA GLY A 170 -10.26 -2.64 23.28
C GLY A 170 -9.90 -4.01 22.70
N HIS A 171 -10.52 -5.08 23.22
CA HIS A 171 -10.32 -6.44 22.69
C HIS A 171 -10.72 -6.58 21.22
N GLU A 172 -11.84 -6.00 20.82
CA GLU A 172 -12.33 -6.06 19.44
C GLU A 172 -11.42 -5.30 18.47
N VAL A 173 -10.94 -4.12 18.89
CA VAL A 173 -9.96 -3.34 18.12
C VAL A 173 -8.65 -4.10 17.98
N ASP A 174 -8.15 -4.72 19.05
CA ASP A 174 -6.91 -5.50 19.02
C ASP A 174 -7.04 -6.72 18.09
N GLU A 175 -8.14 -7.47 18.18
CA GLU A 175 -8.42 -8.63 17.33
C GLU A 175 -8.53 -8.23 15.85
N THR A 176 -9.30 -7.17 15.58
CA THR A 176 -9.48 -6.66 14.21
C THR A 176 -8.16 -6.15 13.64
N SER A 177 -7.40 -5.39 14.43
CA SER A 177 -6.07 -4.89 14.04
C SER A 177 -5.11 -6.04 13.74
N ALA A 178 -5.07 -7.06 14.59
CA ALA A 178 -4.24 -8.24 14.37
C ALA A 178 -4.63 -8.98 13.08
N SER A 179 -5.94 -9.16 12.83
CA SER A 179 -6.44 -9.78 11.60
C SER A 179 -6.07 -8.97 10.35
N MET A 180 -6.22 -7.65 10.39
CA MET A 180 -5.92 -6.78 9.25
C MET A 180 -4.42 -6.72 8.97
N ASN A 181 -3.58 -6.68 10.02
CA ASN A 181 -2.13 -6.72 9.85
C ASN A 181 -1.66 -8.04 9.24
N ALA A 182 -2.20 -9.17 9.67
CA ALA A 182 -1.89 -10.47 9.08
C ALA A 182 -2.28 -10.53 7.59
N GLU A 183 -3.41 -9.92 7.22
CA GLU A 183 -3.84 -9.84 5.82
C GLU A 183 -2.93 -8.93 4.98
N ILE A 184 -2.48 -7.81 5.54
CA ILE A 184 -1.50 -6.92 4.89
C ILE A 184 -0.19 -7.68 4.63
N GLU A 185 0.35 -8.40 5.63
CA GLU A 185 1.56 -9.20 5.47
C GLU A 185 1.40 -10.26 4.37
N ARG A 186 0.25 -10.94 4.32
CA ARG A 186 -0.08 -11.92 3.28
C ARG A 186 -0.08 -11.29 1.89
N LEU A 187 -0.71 -10.13 1.73
CA LEU A 187 -0.77 -9.41 0.45
C LEU A 187 0.62 -8.89 0.02
N GLN A 188 1.43 -8.42 0.96
CA GLN A 188 2.81 -8.00 0.69
C GLN A 188 3.67 -9.16 0.17
N ALA A 189 3.55 -10.35 0.78
CA ALA A 189 4.25 -11.54 0.32
C ALA A 189 3.85 -11.92 -1.13
N ALA A 190 2.55 -11.85 -1.45
CA ALA A 190 2.05 -12.10 -2.80
C ALA A 190 2.60 -11.08 -3.83
N ILE A 191 2.63 -9.78 -3.47
CA ILE A 191 3.19 -8.73 -4.32
C ILE A 191 4.67 -9.03 -4.64
N THR A 192 5.47 -9.40 -3.63
CA THR A 192 6.88 -9.74 -3.82
C THR A 192 7.06 -10.93 -4.76
N GLN A 193 6.26 -11.99 -4.58
CA GLN A 193 6.27 -13.15 -5.47
C GLN A 193 5.92 -12.80 -6.93
N HIS A 194 4.92 -11.94 -7.14
CA HIS A 194 4.56 -11.49 -8.47
C HIS A 194 5.65 -10.61 -9.10
N LYS A 195 6.28 -9.71 -8.32
CA LYS A 195 7.43 -8.91 -8.79
C LYS A 195 8.59 -9.80 -9.25
N ASP A 196 8.92 -10.85 -8.52
CA ASP A 196 9.99 -11.78 -8.91
C ASP A 196 9.66 -12.60 -10.16
N THR A 197 8.40 -13.01 -10.29
CA THR A 197 7.89 -13.66 -11.50
C THR A 197 8.04 -12.74 -12.72
N LEU A 198 7.62 -11.48 -12.60
CA LEU A 198 7.72 -10.48 -13.66
C LEU A 198 9.19 -10.20 -14.04
N ARG A 199 10.08 -10.08 -13.05
CA ARG A 199 11.53 -9.91 -13.28
C ARG A 199 12.10 -11.10 -14.06
N SER A 200 11.74 -12.32 -13.68
CA SER A 200 12.17 -13.55 -14.38
C SER A 200 11.69 -13.59 -15.83
N LEU A 201 10.41 -13.29 -16.07
CA LEU A 201 9.84 -13.23 -17.41
C LEU A 201 10.49 -12.15 -18.28
N THR A 202 10.77 -10.99 -17.71
CA THR A 202 11.44 -9.88 -18.40
C THR A 202 12.85 -10.29 -18.85
N ARG A 203 13.63 -10.94 -17.97
CA ARG A 203 14.96 -11.49 -18.30
C ARG A 203 14.89 -12.54 -19.41
N LYS A 204 13.90 -13.44 -19.37
CA LYS A 204 13.69 -14.44 -20.42
C LYS A 204 13.36 -13.79 -21.77
N ARG A 205 12.46 -12.80 -21.76
CA ARG A 205 12.10 -12.04 -22.96
C ARG A 205 13.30 -11.32 -23.57
N SER A 206 14.12 -10.64 -22.75
CA SER A 206 15.30 -9.93 -23.25
C SER A 206 16.31 -10.91 -23.86
N ALA A 207 16.60 -12.03 -23.18
CA ALA A 207 17.49 -13.07 -23.69
C ALA A 207 16.99 -13.68 -25.01
N ALA A 208 15.70 -14.03 -25.09
CA ALA A 208 15.11 -14.55 -26.33
C ALA A 208 15.19 -13.52 -27.47
N SER A 209 14.91 -12.25 -27.18
CA SER A 209 14.98 -11.17 -28.17
C SER A 209 16.39 -10.99 -28.73
N GLU A 210 17.41 -11.07 -27.87
CA GLU A 210 18.82 -10.98 -28.27
C GLU A 210 19.22 -12.14 -29.19
N VAL A 211 18.86 -13.38 -28.82
CA VAL A 211 19.11 -14.57 -29.65
C VAL A 211 18.43 -14.43 -31.01
N CYS A 212 17.15 -14.02 -31.05
CA CYS A 212 16.43 -13.82 -32.30
C CYS A 212 17.10 -12.74 -33.18
N ARG A 213 17.50 -11.60 -32.62
CA ARG A 213 18.19 -10.53 -33.36
C ARG A 213 19.50 -11.03 -33.95
N SER A 214 20.33 -11.68 -33.15
CA SER A 214 21.59 -12.26 -33.63
C SER A 214 21.38 -13.24 -34.80
N ARG A 215 20.25 -13.94 -34.82
CA ARG A 215 19.92 -14.88 -35.90
C ARG A 215 19.44 -14.17 -37.16
N VAL A 216 18.68 -13.09 -37.03
CA VAL A 216 18.31 -12.20 -38.14
C VAL A 216 19.57 -11.63 -38.80
N ASP A 217 20.51 -11.10 -38.00
CA ASP A 217 21.77 -10.55 -38.53
C ASP A 217 22.58 -11.58 -39.32
N LEU A 218 22.55 -12.86 -38.90
CA LEU A 218 23.17 -13.96 -39.64
C LEU A 218 22.46 -14.26 -40.96
N PHE A 219 21.13 -14.18 -41.00
CA PHE A 219 20.38 -14.36 -42.24
C PHE A 219 20.62 -13.22 -43.22
N ASP A 220 20.73 -11.98 -42.74
CA ASP A 220 21.08 -10.82 -43.57
C ASP A 220 22.47 -10.98 -44.20
N GLN A 221 23.44 -11.52 -43.46
CA GLN A 221 24.76 -11.86 -44.01
C GLN A 221 24.67 -12.91 -45.12
N VAL A 222 23.82 -13.93 -44.96
CA VAL A 222 23.61 -14.96 -45.99
C VAL A 222 22.96 -14.36 -47.23
N ILE A 223 21.94 -13.51 -47.07
CA ILE A 223 21.28 -12.81 -48.18
C ILE A 223 22.30 -11.96 -48.93
N HIS A 224 23.04 -11.11 -48.21
CA HIS A 224 24.07 -10.25 -48.81
C HIS A 224 25.17 -11.04 -49.52
N PHE A 225 25.55 -12.21 -49.00
CA PHE A 225 26.53 -13.09 -49.65
C PHE A 225 26.06 -13.53 -51.04
N PHE A 226 24.78 -13.92 -51.20
CA PHE A 226 24.23 -14.33 -52.49
C PHE A 226 23.92 -13.14 -53.42
N ASP A 227 23.52 -11.98 -52.90
CA ASP A 227 23.26 -10.77 -53.70
C ASP A 227 24.54 -10.19 -54.32
N TYR A 228 25.72 -10.42 -53.70
CA TYR A 228 26.99 -9.89 -54.19
C TYR A 228 27.43 -10.56 -55.51
N ASP A 229 27.21 -11.87 -55.66
CA ASP A 229 27.59 -12.61 -56.87
C ASP A 229 26.76 -12.20 -58.10
N GLU A 230 25.48 -11.86 -57.94
CA GLU A 230 24.64 -11.38 -59.04
C GLU A 230 25.01 -9.96 -59.49
N ASN A 231 25.47 -9.10 -58.57
CA ASN A 231 25.85 -7.73 -58.90
C ASN A 231 27.27 -7.63 -59.50
N VAL A 232 28.22 -8.47 -59.09
CA VAL A 232 29.59 -8.47 -59.67
C VAL A 232 29.60 -8.91 -61.13
N LEU A 233 28.72 -9.85 -61.52
CA LEU A 233 28.62 -10.30 -62.91
C LEU A 233 27.91 -9.30 -63.83
N ASN A 234 27.13 -8.37 -63.28
CA ASN A 234 26.39 -7.35 -64.03
C ASN A 234 26.97 -5.94 -63.88
N ALA A 235 28.04 -5.76 -63.09
CA ALA A 235 28.70 -4.47 -62.93
C ALA A 235 29.38 -4.08 -64.26
N PRO A 236 28.97 -2.99 -64.94
CA PRO A 236 29.66 -2.50 -66.12
C PRO A 236 31.10 -2.14 -65.73
N GLU A 237 32.05 -2.65 -66.49
CA GLU A 237 33.49 -2.49 -66.32
C GLU A 237 33.82 -1.00 -66.08
N ALA A 238 34.02 -0.63 -64.82
CA ALA A 238 34.22 0.75 -64.42
C ALA A 238 35.58 1.23 -64.95
N THR A 239 35.53 2.16 -65.91
CA THR A 239 36.71 2.87 -66.41
C THR A 239 37.41 3.61 -65.27
N PRO A 240 38.74 3.46 -65.13
CA PRO A 240 39.49 3.92 -63.95
C PRO A 240 39.90 5.39 -64.10
N GLU A 241 38.97 6.33 -63.97
CA GLU A 241 39.33 7.74 -63.78
C GLU A 241 38.38 8.39 -62.77
N GLU A 242 38.96 9.18 -61.87
CA GLU A 242 38.34 10.05 -60.86
C GLU A 242 38.35 9.52 -59.41
N GLU A 243 39.54 9.54 -58.81
CA GLU A 243 39.75 9.69 -57.36
C GLU A 243 39.15 11.02 -56.87
N ALA A 244 37.84 11.07 -56.65
CA ALA A 244 37.20 12.16 -55.93
C ALA A 244 37.17 11.85 -54.44
N SER A 245 37.94 12.64 -53.69
CA SER A 245 37.98 12.73 -52.23
C SER A 245 36.65 12.43 -51.55
N VAL A 246 36.55 11.30 -50.85
CA VAL A 246 35.46 11.03 -49.91
C VAL A 246 35.65 11.95 -48.71
N PRO A 247 34.75 12.91 -48.43
CA PRO A 247 34.80 13.67 -47.20
C PRO A 247 34.50 12.68 -46.07
N THR A 248 35.46 12.46 -45.19
CA THR A 248 35.23 11.84 -43.88
C THR A 248 34.30 12.76 -43.12
N ASP A 249 33.00 12.50 -43.24
CA ASP A 249 31.96 13.15 -42.45
C ASP A 249 32.12 12.65 -41.01
N GLU A 250 32.90 13.39 -40.24
CA GLU A 250 33.07 13.18 -38.81
C GLU A 250 31.69 13.28 -38.16
N MET A 251 31.10 12.13 -37.81
CA MET A 251 29.90 12.11 -36.98
C MET A 251 30.12 13.04 -35.78
N PRO A 252 29.27 14.07 -35.60
CA PRO A 252 29.43 15.08 -34.56
C PRO A 252 29.61 14.42 -33.19
N ALA A 253 30.54 14.93 -32.39
CA ALA A 253 30.90 14.33 -31.09
C ALA A 253 29.67 14.09 -30.17
N PHE A 254 28.63 14.93 -30.27
CA PHE A 254 27.41 14.80 -29.48
C PHE A 254 26.57 13.54 -29.81
N MET A 255 26.64 13.03 -31.04
CA MET A 255 25.94 11.79 -31.41
C MET A 255 26.64 10.54 -30.86
N ARG A 256 27.93 10.62 -30.55
CA ARG A 256 28.68 9.46 -30.02
C ARG A 256 28.38 9.22 -28.55
N GLU A 257 28.25 10.27 -27.73
CA GLU A 257 27.96 10.11 -26.31
C GLU A 257 26.49 9.78 -26.03
N ASP A 258 25.55 10.42 -26.72
CA ASP A 258 24.12 10.21 -26.47
C ASP A 258 23.63 8.83 -26.95
N ALA A 259 24.17 8.34 -28.07
CA ALA A 259 23.89 6.99 -28.57
C ALA A 259 24.46 5.89 -27.65
N VAL A 260 25.65 6.10 -27.08
CA VAL A 260 26.25 5.16 -26.11
C VAL A 260 25.46 5.17 -24.80
N ARG A 261 25.02 6.35 -24.32
CA ARG A 261 24.16 6.45 -23.12
C ARG A 261 22.82 5.76 -23.29
N ARG A 262 22.16 5.91 -24.45
CA ARG A 262 20.92 5.17 -24.77
C ARG A 262 21.13 3.67 -24.95
N MET A 263 22.24 3.24 -25.56
CA MET A 263 22.57 1.80 -25.66
C MET A 263 22.80 1.18 -24.28
N LEU A 264 23.40 1.91 -23.34
CA LEU A 264 23.62 1.44 -21.97
C LEU A 264 22.36 1.54 -21.09
N GLY A 265 21.24 2.03 -21.62
CA GLY A 265 19.98 2.17 -20.87
C GLY A 265 20.05 3.20 -19.74
N ILE A 266 20.99 4.14 -19.80
CA ILE A 266 21.13 5.22 -18.81
C ILE A 266 20.10 6.29 -19.19
N ASN A 267 18.88 6.19 -18.65
CA ASN A 267 17.85 7.22 -18.80
C ASN A 267 18.31 8.50 -18.06
N GLU A 268 18.09 9.67 -18.67
CA GLU A 268 18.45 10.99 -18.10
C GLU A 268 17.85 11.24 -16.72
N ASP A 269 16.79 10.50 -16.37
CA ASP A 269 16.11 10.55 -15.08
C ASP A 269 17.03 10.26 -13.87
N PHE A 270 18.16 9.58 -14.10
CA PHE A 270 19.17 9.25 -13.08
C PHE A 270 20.36 10.19 -13.06
N THR A 271 20.28 11.35 -13.69
CA THR A 271 21.32 12.38 -13.57
C THR A 271 20.85 13.54 -12.69
N ASN A 272 21.74 14.10 -11.89
CA ASN A 272 21.47 15.28 -11.08
C ASN A 272 21.51 16.55 -11.95
N GLU A 273 21.29 17.71 -11.33
CA GLU A 273 21.27 19.03 -12.00
C GLU A 273 22.59 19.37 -12.73
N ASN A 274 23.69 18.68 -12.38
CA ASN A 274 25.01 18.84 -12.99
C ASN A 274 25.30 17.81 -14.08
N GLY A 275 24.33 16.94 -14.42
CA GLY A 275 24.49 15.89 -15.42
C GLY A 275 25.34 14.70 -14.97
N GLU A 276 25.66 14.60 -13.68
CA GLU A 276 26.34 13.45 -13.09
C GLU A 276 25.32 12.39 -12.65
N PHE A 277 25.71 11.11 -12.75
CA PHE A 277 24.86 9.99 -12.32
C PHE A 277 24.55 10.08 -10.81
N ASP A 278 23.26 10.20 -10.51
CA ASP A 278 22.71 10.25 -9.15
C ASP A 278 22.42 8.83 -8.66
N ALA A 279 23.44 8.23 -8.06
CA ALA A 279 23.34 6.90 -7.46
C ALA A 279 22.28 6.83 -6.34
N VAL A 280 21.95 7.95 -5.69
CA VAL A 280 20.92 7.99 -4.63
C VAL A 280 19.54 7.90 -5.24
N LYS A 281 19.28 8.66 -6.31
CA LYS A 281 18.01 8.61 -7.05
C LYS A 281 17.80 7.25 -7.74
N PHE A 282 18.87 6.67 -8.29
CA PHE A 282 18.86 5.30 -8.81
C PHE A 282 18.56 4.27 -7.70
N ALA A 283 19.20 4.41 -6.53
CA ALA A 283 18.93 3.55 -5.39
C ALA A 283 17.54 3.77 -4.78
N GLN A 284 16.96 4.97 -4.80
CA GLN A 284 15.59 5.20 -4.33
C GLN A 284 14.55 4.61 -5.29
N MET A 285 14.82 4.62 -6.60
CA MET A 285 13.89 4.11 -7.60
C MET A 285 13.95 2.59 -7.76
N TYR A 286 15.12 1.97 -7.55
CA TYR A 286 15.33 0.52 -7.75
C TYR A 286 15.77 -0.24 -6.50
N GLY A 287 16.17 0.45 -5.45
CA GLY A 287 16.56 -0.10 -4.16
C GLY A 287 15.52 0.20 -3.09
N GLU A 288 14.32 -0.38 -3.24
CA GLU A 288 13.53 -0.71 -2.06
C GLU A 288 14.14 -1.97 -1.42
N ASP A 289 14.40 -1.87 -0.12
CA ASP A 289 14.88 -2.90 0.81
C ASP A 289 16.40 -3.12 0.95
N ALA A 290 17.22 -2.07 0.79
CA ALA A 290 18.45 -2.04 1.59
C ALA A 290 18.06 -1.81 3.06
N ALA A 291 17.80 -2.93 3.75
CA ALA A 291 17.54 -3.03 5.17
C ALA A 291 18.25 -1.91 5.95
N GLU A 292 17.48 -1.10 6.66
CA GLU A 292 18.05 -0.25 7.70
C GLU A 292 18.94 -1.14 8.58
N PRO A 293 20.22 -0.82 8.76
CA PRO A 293 21.06 -1.60 9.66
C PRO A 293 20.43 -1.50 11.05
N ASP A 294 19.91 -2.62 11.51
CA ASP A 294 19.37 -2.84 12.84
C ASP A 294 20.32 -2.25 13.88
N ARG A 295 19.98 -1.05 14.37
CA ARG A 295 20.69 -0.35 15.44
C ARG A 295 20.22 -0.81 16.82
N THR A 296 19.68 -2.03 16.96
CA THR A 296 19.34 -2.62 18.27
C THR A 296 20.32 -3.71 18.68
N THR A 297 21.60 -3.37 18.79
CA THR A 297 22.51 -4.13 19.66
C THR A 297 23.50 -3.20 20.36
N GLN A 298 22.97 -2.17 21.03
CA GLN A 298 23.72 -1.50 22.07
C GLN A 298 23.50 -2.24 23.39
N ASP A 299 24.35 -3.25 23.54
CA ASP A 299 24.85 -3.89 24.75
C ASP A 299 24.62 -3.06 26.04
N ASN A 300 23.49 -3.31 26.72
CA ASN A 300 23.27 -2.91 28.12
C ASN A 300 23.80 -4.03 29.03
N SER A 301 25.11 -4.20 29.05
CA SER A 301 25.84 -5.01 30.03
C SER A 301 26.18 -4.16 31.26
N ASP A 302 25.17 -3.76 32.04
CA ASP A 302 25.43 -3.02 33.29
C ASP A 302 24.37 -3.21 34.40
N ASP A 303 23.91 -4.44 34.62
CA ASP A 303 23.03 -4.74 35.77
C ASP A 303 23.47 -5.95 36.61
N ALA A 304 24.68 -5.83 37.17
CA ALA A 304 25.21 -6.75 38.18
C ALA A 304 25.37 -6.07 39.54
N ARG A 305 24.30 -5.60 40.18
CA ARG A 305 24.31 -5.28 41.64
C ARG A 305 23.00 -5.64 42.35
N ARG A 306 22.80 -6.94 42.65
CA ARG A 306 21.87 -7.38 43.71
C ARG A 306 22.59 -7.38 45.07
N PRO A 307 22.09 -6.66 46.10
CA PRO A 307 22.56 -6.84 47.47
C PRO A 307 21.95 -8.11 48.10
N ARG A 308 22.82 -8.96 48.64
CA ARG A 308 22.46 -10.09 49.51
C ARG A 308 21.85 -9.58 50.81
N VAL A 309 20.58 -9.94 51.06
CA VAL A 309 19.97 -9.88 52.39
C VAL A 309 20.52 -11.04 53.22
N LYS A 310 21.22 -10.73 54.32
CA LYS A 310 21.60 -11.72 55.34
C LYS A 310 20.41 -11.92 56.29
N LYS A 311 20.12 -13.20 56.58
CA LYS A 311 19.30 -13.63 57.72
C LYS A 311 20.02 -13.33 59.03
#